data_AF-A0A537JTL1-F1
#
_entry.id   AF-A0A537JTL1-F1
#
_cell.length_a   1.000
_cell.length_b   1.000
_cell.length_c   1.000
_cell.angle_alpha   90.00
_cell.angle_beta   90.00
_cell.angle_gamma   90.00
#
_symmetry.space_group_name_H-M   'P 1'
#
loop_
_entity.id
_entity.type
_entity.pdbx_description
1 polymer ?
#
loop_
_entity_poly.entity_id
_entity_poly.type
_entity_poly.pdbx_seq_one_letter_code
_entity_poly.pdbx_strand_id
1 'polypeptide(L)'
;MKLNVAVIRLLQFLLAVCLLLNTSKAQTSSDSTTKLVLQKDSLFWTAYNNCHIDNMMQFVTDDVEFYHDKNGVLVGKDNFRNAFQKNLCGNKDFRLRREPMKGSVNVFPMKSGDTLYGAVISGEHLFYVLETGKNERLDGIAKFMNLWVLQNGNWKMSRVLSYDHRAAPYISSRKEIHLTSAVLNMYAGRYNSIKNGIITIEPQDTTLALLVANQRFILYAETTTIFFTKERDLTFEFVKNEKNRITKMIVHENGAVAEEDEMMK
;
A
#
# COMPACT_ATOMS: atom_id res chain seq x y z
N MET A 1 62.37 -12.07 42.90
CA MET A 1 61.23 -11.25 43.37
C MET A 1 59.95 -11.99 43.03
N LYS A 2 59.32 -12.71 43.98
CA LYS A 2 58.11 -13.50 43.70
C LYS A 2 56.91 -12.54 43.70
N LEU A 3 56.26 -12.35 42.55
CA LEU A 3 55.02 -11.57 42.51
C LEU A 3 53.98 -12.26 43.40
N ASN A 4 53.36 -11.47 44.28
CA ASN A 4 52.34 -11.94 45.21
C ASN A 4 51.14 -12.50 44.41
N VAL A 5 50.66 -13.68 44.77
CA VAL A 5 49.52 -14.35 44.11
C VAL A 5 48.28 -13.46 44.10
N ALA A 6 48.10 -12.59 45.10
CA ALA A 6 47.04 -11.59 45.14
C ALA A 6 47.14 -10.56 44.00
N VAL A 7 48.36 -10.14 43.64
CA VAL A 7 48.61 -9.16 42.56
C VAL A 7 48.30 -9.79 41.20
N ILE A 8 48.67 -11.05 40.99
CA ILE A 8 48.37 -11.78 39.74
C ILE A 8 46.84 -11.94 39.56
N ARG A 9 46.11 -12.29 40.63
CA ARG A 9 44.66 -12.41 40.59
C ARG A 9 43.96 -11.07 40.34
N LEU A 10 44.48 -9.98 40.91
CA LEU A 10 43.95 -8.64 40.68
C LEU A 10 44.16 -8.19 39.23
N LEU A 11 45.34 -8.44 38.65
CA LEU A 11 45.64 -8.16 37.24
C LEU A 11 44.78 -9.00 36.28
N GLN A 12 44.55 -10.28 36.58
CA GLN A 12 43.66 -11.13 35.80
C GLN A 12 42.20 -10.65 35.86
N PHE A 13 41.75 -10.20 37.03
CA PHE A 13 40.41 -9.61 37.19
C PHE A 13 40.26 -8.29 36.41
N LEU A 14 41.24 -7.40 36.49
CA LEU A 14 41.27 -6.14 35.71
C LEU A 14 41.28 -6.38 34.20
N LEU A 15 42.00 -7.38 33.72
CA LEU A 15 42.05 -7.74 32.29
C LEU A 15 40.70 -8.31 31.81
N ALA A 16 40.04 -9.15 32.63
CA ALA A 16 38.70 -9.67 32.34
C ALA A 16 37.63 -8.56 32.34
N VAL A 17 37.72 -7.58 33.25
CA VAL A 17 36.83 -6.42 33.28
C VAL A 17 37.04 -5.51 32.06
N CYS A 18 38.28 -5.31 31.59
CA CYS A 18 38.54 -4.55 30.36
C CYS A 18 38.01 -5.24 29.08
N LEU A 19 38.00 -6.57 29.04
CA LEU A 19 37.44 -7.33 27.92
C LEU A 19 35.90 -7.26 27.88
N LEU A 20 35.24 -7.17 29.03
CA LEU A 20 33.77 -7.08 29.14
C LEU A 20 33.20 -5.67 28.83
N LEU A 21 34.02 -4.62 28.90
CA LEU A 21 33.58 -3.25 28.60
C LEU A 21 33.60 -2.88 27.10
N ASN A 22 34.19 -3.72 26.25
CA ASN A 22 34.33 -3.45 24.81
C ASN A 22 33.20 -4.04 23.94
N THR A 23 32.26 -4.81 24.48
CA THR A 23 31.25 -5.51 23.68
C THR A 23 29.96 -4.71 23.42
N SER A 24 29.83 -3.46 23.89
CA SER A 24 28.53 -2.76 23.94
C SER A 24 28.37 -1.55 22.99
N LYS A 25 29.28 -1.31 22.04
CA LYS A 25 29.19 -0.14 21.12
C LYS A 25 28.82 -0.45 19.65
N ALA A 26 28.64 -1.72 19.28
CA ALA A 26 28.46 -2.08 17.87
C ALA A 26 27.03 -1.90 17.31
N GLN A 27 25.99 -1.85 18.14
CA GLN A 27 24.59 -1.86 17.67
C GLN A 27 23.96 -0.47 17.45
N THR A 28 24.60 0.64 17.85
CA THR A 28 23.94 1.96 17.86
C THR A 28 24.02 2.75 16.55
N SER A 29 25.07 2.55 15.74
CA SER A 29 25.30 3.35 14.52
C SER A 29 24.43 2.93 13.33
N SER A 30 24.11 1.64 13.21
CA SER A 30 23.20 1.11 12.20
C SER A 30 21.76 1.58 12.46
N ASP A 31 21.35 1.57 13.72
CA ASP A 31 20.02 1.99 14.15
C ASP A 31 19.79 3.49 13.94
N SER A 32 20.79 4.34 14.22
CA SER A 32 20.68 5.78 13.99
C SER A 32 20.63 6.14 12.50
N THR A 33 21.44 5.48 11.67
CA THR A 33 21.44 5.65 10.22
C THR A 33 20.09 5.24 9.62
N THR A 34 19.58 4.06 10.03
CA THR A 34 18.30 3.54 9.58
C THR A 34 17.16 4.49 9.89
N LYS A 35 17.08 4.98 11.14
CA LYS A 35 16.05 5.96 11.54
C LYS A 35 16.13 7.25 10.72
N LEU A 36 17.33 7.76 10.46
CA LEU A 36 17.52 8.97 9.69
C LEU A 36 17.09 8.80 8.23
N VAL A 37 17.47 7.70 7.58
CA VAL A 37 17.07 7.41 6.19
C VAL A 37 15.56 7.25 6.09
N LEU A 38 14.92 6.53 7.02
CA LEU A 38 13.45 6.41 7.09
C LEU A 38 12.77 7.77 7.28
N GLN A 39 13.34 8.65 8.11
CA GLN A 39 12.82 10.01 8.28
C GLN A 39 12.90 10.81 6.98
N LYS A 40 14.03 10.76 6.27
CA LYS A 40 14.21 11.47 4.99
C LYS A 40 13.30 10.92 3.89
N ASP A 41 13.15 9.61 3.81
CA ASP A 41 12.20 8.94 2.91
C ASP A 41 10.77 9.40 3.21
N SER A 42 10.36 9.38 4.49
CA SER A 42 9.03 9.85 4.91
C SER A 42 8.76 11.31 4.52
N LEU A 43 9.76 12.20 4.67
CA LEU A 43 9.64 13.60 4.25
C LEU A 43 9.48 13.75 2.74
N PHE A 44 10.25 12.99 1.93
CA PHE A 44 10.09 12.98 0.48
C PHE A 44 8.68 12.53 0.07
N TRP A 45 8.18 11.42 0.64
CA TRP A 45 6.85 10.92 0.28
C TRP A 45 5.71 11.80 0.80
N THR A 46 5.92 12.51 1.91
CA THR A 46 4.99 13.55 2.36
C THR A 46 4.91 14.68 1.34
N ALA A 47 6.06 15.13 0.82
CA ALA A 47 6.10 16.14 -0.25
C ALA A 47 5.45 15.63 -1.55
N TYR A 48 5.71 14.38 -1.93
CA TYR A 48 5.08 13.71 -3.08
C TYR A 48 3.55 13.70 -2.95
N ASN A 49 3.01 13.22 -1.83
CA ASN A 49 1.57 13.07 -1.62
C ASN A 49 0.83 14.41 -1.63
N ASN A 50 1.54 15.51 -1.30
CA ASN A 50 0.99 16.87 -1.30
C ASN A 50 1.39 17.67 -2.55
N CYS A 51 2.05 17.06 -3.54
CA CYS A 51 2.54 17.74 -4.73
C CYS A 51 3.45 18.96 -4.44
N HIS A 52 4.22 18.92 -3.36
CA HIS A 52 5.23 19.92 -3.01
C HIS A 52 6.55 19.63 -3.73
N ILE A 53 6.58 19.87 -5.04
CA ILE A 53 7.66 19.42 -5.93
C ILE A 53 9.03 20.01 -5.54
N ASP A 54 9.08 21.28 -5.13
CA ASP A 54 10.35 21.88 -4.68
C ASP A 54 10.90 21.21 -3.42
N ASN A 55 10.03 20.79 -2.50
CA ASN A 55 10.44 20.04 -1.32
C ASN A 55 10.94 18.65 -1.69
N MET A 56 10.32 17.98 -2.68
CA MET A 56 10.82 16.70 -3.20
C MET A 56 12.25 16.84 -3.74
N MET A 57 12.53 17.89 -4.52
CA MET A 57 13.82 18.06 -5.20
C MET A 57 14.99 18.31 -4.24
N GLN A 58 14.74 18.62 -2.98
CA GLN A 58 15.79 18.72 -1.95
C GLN A 58 16.41 17.36 -1.62
N PHE A 59 15.65 16.27 -1.80
CA PHE A 59 16.06 14.90 -1.48
C PHE A 59 16.64 14.14 -2.67
N VAL A 60 16.92 14.80 -3.79
CA VAL A 60 17.27 14.15 -5.06
C VAL A 60 18.59 14.73 -5.58
N THR A 61 19.50 13.84 -6.03
CA THR A 61 20.76 14.25 -6.67
C THR A 61 20.51 14.80 -8.07
N ASP A 62 21.45 15.58 -8.60
CA ASP A 62 21.27 16.20 -9.92
C ASP A 62 21.32 15.14 -11.05
N ASP A 63 22.03 14.05 -10.81
CA ASP A 63 22.21 12.87 -11.68
C ASP A 63 21.23 11.72 -11.37
N VAL A 64 20.10 11.99 -10.73
CA VAL A 64 19.13 10.94 -10.34
C VAL A 64 18.73 10.07 -11.54
N GLU A 65 18.64 8.77 -11.33
CA GLU A 65 18.02 7.84 -12.29
C GLU A 65 16.77 7.24 -11.67
N PHE A 66 15.69 7.24 -12.44
CA PHE A 66 14.42 6.63 -12.08
C PHE A 66 14.06 5.54 -13.10
N TYR A 67 13.90 4.32 -12.59
CA TYR A 67 13.53 3.16 -13.38
C TYR A 67 12.11 2.75 -13.04
N HIS A 68 11.25 2.76 -14.05
CA HIS A 68 9.85 2.38 -13.92
C HIS A 68 9.49 1.30 -14.95
N ASP A 69 8.99 0.16 -14.50
CA ASP A 69 8.64 -0.98 -15.37
C ASP A 69 7.58 -0.66 -16.44
N LYS A 70 6.64 0.25 -16.15
CA LYS A 70 5.60 0.70 -17.11
C LYS A 70 5.96 1.95 -17.93
N ASN A 71 6.83 2.83 -17.41
CA ASN A 71 7.08 4.16 -18.01
C ASN A 71 8.51 4.31 -18.55
N GLY A 72 9.35 3.29 -18.40
CA GLY A 72 10.73 3.30 -18.83
C GLY A 72 11.67 4.04 -17.88
N VAL A 73 12.81 4.47 -18.42
CA VAL A 73 13.89 5.10 -17.68
C VAL A 73 13.81 6.62 -17.80
N LEU A 74 14.08 7.29 -16.69
CA LEU A 74 14.23 8.73 -16.61
C LEU A 74 15.57 9.05 -15.94
N VAL A 75 16.32 10.00 -16.52
CA VAL A 75 17.64 10.40 -16.00
C VAL A 75 17.70 11.91 -15.85
N GLY A 76 18.29 12.37 -14.75
CA GLY A 76 18.52 13.78 -14.43
C GLY A 76 17.37 14.43 -13.66
N LYS A 77 17.73 15.32 -12.74
CA LYS A 77 16.80 15.97 -11.81
C LYS A 77 15.75 16.84 -12.49
N ASP A 78 16.09 17.51 -13.58
CA ASP A 78 15.13 18.33 -14.33
C ASP A 78 14.05 17.47 -14.99
N ASN A 79 14.45 16.34 -15.58
CA ASN A 79 13.49 15.38 -16.11
C ASN A 79 12.62 14.81 -14.99
N PHE A 80 13.23 14.46 -13.85
CA PHE A 80 12.52 13.90 -12.70
C PHE A 80 11.47 14.89 -12.17
N ARG A 81 11.85 16.16 -11.99
CA ARG A 81 10.94 17.26 -11.65
C ARG A 81 9.79 17.38 -12.65
N ASN A 82 10.12 17.45 -13.94
CA ASN A 82 9.15 17.65 -15.02
C ASN A 82 8.12 16.51 -15.08
N ALA A 83 8.53 15.27 -14.79
CA ALA A 83 7.64 14.12 -14.76
C ALA A 83 6.53 14.28 -13.71
N PHE A 84 6.81 14.86 -12.54
CA PHE A 84 5.77 15.13 -11.53
C PHE A 84 4.92 16.34 -11.91
N GLN A 85 5.54 17.43 -12.38
CA GLN A 85 4.84 18.66 -12.74
C GLN A 85 3.80 18.46 -13.84
N LYS A 86 4.17 17.73 -14.90
CA LYS A 86 3.30 17.55 -16.07
C LYS A 86 2.27 16.45 -15.91
N ASN A 87 2.58 15.42 -15.11
CA ASN A 87 1.73 14.25 -14.97
C ASN A 87 0.97 14.32 -13.63
N LEU A 88 1.49 13.61 -12.62
CA LEU A 88 0.79 13.33 -11.37
C LEU A 88 0.23 14.58 -10.67
N CYS A 89 1.03 15.65 -10.62
CA CYS A 89 0.64 16.88 -9.95
C CYS A 89 -0.05 17.89 -10.86
N GLY A 90 0.08 17.74 -12.18
CA GLY A 90 -0.53 18.61 -13.19
C GLY A 90 -2.01 18.30 -13.45
N ASN A 91 -2.47 17.07 -13.20
CA ASN A 91 -3.87 16.70 -13.35
C ASN A 91 -4.69 17.12 -12.11
N LYS A 92 -5.72 17.95 -12.29
CA LYS A 92 -6.60 18.39 -11.19
C LYS A 92 -7.66 17.37 -10.81
N ASP A 93 -8.02 16.49 -11.75
CA ASP A 93 -9.09 15.51 -11.58
C ASP A 93 -8.59 14.15 -11.08
N PHE A 94 -7.28 14.04 -10.87
CA PHE A 94 -6.62 12.80 -10.45
C PHE A 94 -5.51 13.10 -9.45
N ARG A 95 -5.51 12.36 -8.35
CA ARG A 95 -4.41 12.30 -7.39
C ARG A 95 -4.05 10.86 -7.12
N LEU A 96 -2.74 10.59 -7.06
CA LEU A 96 -2.19 9.33 -6.59
C LEU A 96 -1.49 9.59 -5.27
N ARG A 97 -1.99 8.97 -4.21
CA ARG A 97 -1.35 8.96 -2.90
C ARG A 97 -0.60 7.65 -2.73
N ARG A 98 0.63 7.72 -2.26
CA ARG A 98 1.47 6.56 -1.96
C ARG A 98 1.59 6.38 -0.46
N GLU A 99 1.56 5.14 -0.01
CA GLU A 99 1.96 4.72 1.35
C GLU A 99 2.98 3.59 1.30
N PRO A 100 3.88 3.49 2.29
CA PRO A 100 4.67 2.28 2.47
C PRO A 100 3.78 1.15 3.01
N MET A 101 3.85 -0.04 2.44
CA MET A 101 3.18 -1.21 3.00
C MET A 101 3.80 -1.55 4.37
N LYS A 102 2.98 -1.53 5.41
CA LYS A 102 3.42 -1.76 6.79
C LYS A 102 4.19 -3.09 6.91
N GLY A 103 5.38 -3.03 7.49
CA GLY A 103 6.24 -4.21 7.70
C GLY A 103 7.05 -4.65 6.47
N SER A 104 6.89 -4.01 5.31
CA SER A 104 7.68 -4.35 4.11
C SER A 104 9.00 -3.59 3.99
N VAL A 105 9.14 -2.45 4.68
CA VAL A 105 10.25 -1.53 4.48
C VAL A 105 11.51 -2.00 5.21
N ASN A 106 12.59 -2.15 4.46
CA ASN A 106 13.91 -2.54 4.96
C ASN A 106 14.95 -1.49 4.54
N VAL A 107 15.90 -1.21 5.44
CA VAL A 107 17.01 -0.29 5.19
C VAL A 107 18.33 -0.99 5.45
N PHE A 108 19.25 -0.84 4.52
CA PHE A 108 20.58 -1.45 4.56
C PHE A 108 21.64 -0.35 4.39
N PRO A 109 22.36 0.04 5.47
CA PRO A 109 23.45 1.00 5.39
C PRO A 109 24.58 0.51 4.48
N MET A 110 25.14 1.40 3.67
CA MET A 110 26.21 1.14 2.71
C MET A 110 27.51 1.79 3.19
N LYS A 111 28.54 0.97 3.43
CA LYS A 111 29.86 1.42 3.90
C LYS A 111 30.97 0.96 2.96
N SER A 112 32.03 1.76 2.89
CA SER A 112 33.32 1.37 2.30
C SER A 112 34.36 1.42 3.43
N GLY A 113 34.78 0.25 3.92
CA GLY A 113 35.46 0.16 5.22
C GLY A 113 34.56 0.72 6.33
N ASP A 114 35.09 1.65 7.12
CA ASP A 114 34.34 2.32 8.19
C ASP A 114 33.53 3.54 7.72
N THR A 115 33.69 3.94 6.45
CA THR A 115 33.04 5.13 5.90
C THR A 115 31.64 4.81 5.40
N LEU A 116 30.62 5.31 6.10
CA LEU A 116 29.23 5.32 5.62
C LEU A 116 29.10 6.29 4.46
N TYR A 117 28.63 5.80 3.30
CA TYR A 117 28.44 6.63 2.11
C TYR A 117 27.00 6.59 1.59
N GLY A 118 26.17 5.65 2.06
CA GLY A 118 24.81 5.52 1.57
C GLY A 118 23.96 4.54 2.37
N ALA A 119 22.77 4.28 1.84
CA ALA A 119 21.85 3.27 2.32
C ALA A 119 20.92 2.84 1.17
N VAL A 120 20.62 1.55 1.08
CA VAL A 120 19.56 1.04 0.22
C VAL A 120 18.30 0.91 1.06
N ILE A 121 17.20 1.52 0.62
CA ILE A 121 15.87 1.29 1.18
C ILE A 121 15.04 0.53 0.16
N SER A 122 14.26 -0.44 0.61
CA SER A 122 13.39 -1.25 -0.26
C SER A 122 12.14 -1.71 0.48
N GLY A 123 11.11 -2.10 -0.26
CA GLY A 123 9.85 -2.60 0.27
C GLY A 123 8.75 -2.56 -0.79
N GLU A 124 7.50 -2.43 -0.34
CA GLU A 124 6.35 -2.25 -1.22
C GLU A 124 5.65 -0.92 -0.95
N HIS A 125 5.16 -0.29 -2.02
CA HIS A 125 4.28 0.87 -2.02
C HIS A 125 2.86 0.44 -2.28
N LEU A 126 1.91 0.96 -1.50
CA LEU A 126 0.50 0.97 -1.81
C LEU A 126 0.16 2.29 -2.50
N PHE A 127 -0.64 2.23 -3.55
CA PHE A 127 -1.10 3.38 -4.32
C PHE A 127 -2.60 3.52 -4.23
N TYR A 128 -3.03 4.69 -3.78
CA TYR A 128 -4.43 5.07 -3.64
C TYR A 128 -4.75 6.12 -4.70
N VAL A 129 -5.84 5.89 -5.43
CA VAL A 129 -6.34 6.80 -6.45
C VAL A 129 -7.50 7.59 -5.89
N LEU A 130 -7.45 8.90 -6.09
CA LEU A 130 -8.55 9.83 -5.85
C LEU A 130 -8.89 10.53 -7.16
N GLU A 131 -10.14 10.41 -7.59
CA GLU A 131 -10.69 11.06 -8.77
C GLU A 131 -11.78 12.05 -8.34
N THR A 132 -11.99 13.13 -9.10
CA THR A 132 -13.05 14.12 -8.81
C THR A 132 -14.41 13.44 -8.64
N GLY A 133 -15.05 13.69 -7.49
CA GLY A 133 -16.38 13.17 -7.17
C GLY A 133 -16.42 11.70 -6.73
N LYS A 134 -15.27 11.03 -6.58
CA LYS A 134 -15.19 9.66 -6.04
C LYS A 134 -14.44 9.63 -4.71
N ASN A 135 -14.71 8.59 -3.93
CA ASN A 135 -13.92 8.29 -2.75
C ASN A 135 -12.53 7.80 -3.17
N GLU A 136 -11.53 8.10 -2.33
CA GLU A 136 -10.21 7.52 -2.50
C GLU A 136 -10.27 5.99 -2.33
N ARG A 137 -9.57 5.27 -3.20
CA ARG A 137 -9.55 3.80 -3.19
C ARG A 137 -8.15 3.26 -3.37
N LEU A 138 -7.88 2.12 -2.75
CA LEU A 138 -6.66 1.37 -2.99
C LEU A 138 -6.71 0.80 -4.42
N ASP A 139 -5.67 1.05 -5.21
CA ASP A 139 -5.61 0.70 -6.64
C ASP A 139 -4.45 -0.25 -6.94
N GLY A 140 -3.25 0.14 -6.52
CA GLY A 140 -2.03 -0.53 -6.93
C GLY A 140 -1.11 -0.90 -5.78
N ILE A 141 -0.25 -1.88 -6.03
CA ILE A 141 0.94 -2.17 -5.22
C ILE A 141 2.14 -2.31 -6.16
N ALA A 142 3.31 -1.84 -5.72
CA ALA A 142 4.56 -2.06 -6.44
C ALA A 142 5.72 -2.21 -5.47
N LYS A 143 6.75 -2.94 -5.89
CA LYS A 143 8.02 -2.98 -5.18
C LYS A 143 8.81 -1.71 -5.47
N PHE A 144 9.60 -1.29 -4.50
CA PHE A 144 10.56 -0.20 -4.69
C PHE A 144 11.93 -0.57 -4.15
N MET A 145 12.94 0.07 -4.72
CA MET A 145 14.31 0.09 -4.19
C MET A 145 14.94 1.44 -4.50
N ASN A 146 15.41 2.16 -3.49
CA ASN A 146 16.06 3.45 -3.65
C ASN A 146 17.47 3.41 -3.04
N LEU A 147 18.43 3.97 -3.76
CA LEU A 147 19.76 4.24 -3.25
C LEU A 147 19.83 5.67 -2.73
N TRP A 148 19.92 5.81 -1.41
CA TRP A 148 20.24 7.08 -0.76
C TRP A 148 21.75 7.20 -0.59
N VAL A 149 22.32 8.31 -1.00
CA VAL A 149 23.73 8.65 -0.84
C VAL A 149 23.90 9.80 0.15
N LEU A 150 24.97 9.73 0.95
CA LEU A 150 25.36 10.77 1.88
C LEU A 150 26.37 11.70 1.20
N GLN A 151 25.90 12.85 0.73
CA GLN A 151 26.71 13.85 0.03
C GLN A 151 26.83 15.12 0.88
N ASN A 152 28.05 15.50 1.27
CA ASN A 152 28.31 16.70 2.08
C ASN A 152 27.42 16.77 3.34
N GLY A 153 27.26 15.64 4.03
CA GLY A 153 26.39 15.52 5.21
C GLY A 153 24.88 15.46 4.94
N ASN A 154 24.45 15.47 3.67
CA ASN A 154 23.05 15.44 3.27
C ASN A 154 22.68 14.14 2.57
N TRP A 155 21.56 13.55 2.99
CA TRP A 155 21.00 12.35 2.38
C TRP A 155 20.16 12.69 1.15
N LYS A 156 20.49 12.10 0.00
CA LYS A 156 19.76 12.29 -1.26
C LYS A 156 19.59 10.96 -1.99
N MET A 157 18.45 10.76 -2.64
CA MET A 157 18.22 9.66 -3.58
C MET A 157 18.99 9.90 -4.87
N SER A 158 19.79 8.92 -5.25
CA SER A 158 20.55 8.88 -6.50
C SER A 158 19.95 7.88 -7.50
N ARG A 159 19.36 6.78 -7.01
CA ARG A 159 18.67 5.78 -7.82
C ARG A 159 17.31 5.51 -7.21
N VAL A 160 16.27 5.50 -8.03
CA VAL A 160 14.89 5.22 -7.64
C VAL A 160 14.36 4.13 -8.55
N LEU A 161 13.87 3.04 -7.99
CA LEU A 161 13.26 1.94 -8.75
C LEU A 161 11.82 1.77 -8.26
N SER A 162 10.87 1.71 -9.19
CA SER A 162 9.48 1.32 -8.93
C SER A 162 9.08 0.27 -9.96
N TYR A 163 8.78 -0.93 -9.51
CA TYR A 163 8.65 -2.10 -10.38
C TYR A 163 7.68 -3.13 -9.82
N ASP A 164 7.26 -4.09 -10.64
CA ASP A 164 6.25 -5.09 -10.31
C ASP A 164 4.89 -4.43 -9.98
N HIS A 165 4.50 -3.42 -10.77
CA HIS A 165 3.23 -2.71 -10.57
C HIS A 165 2.04 -3.58 -10.94
N ARG A 166 1.29 -4.00 -9.91
CA ARG A 166 0.11 -4.86 -10.00
C ARG A 166 -1.07 -4.25 -9.25
N ALA A 167 -2.27 -4.82 -9.47
CA ALA A 167 -3.42 -4.49 -8.65
C ALA A 167 -3.14 -4.84 -7.19
N ALA A 168 -3.52 -3.95 -6.27
CA ALA A 168 -3.41 -4.25 -4.84
C ALA A 168 -4.38 -5.39 -4.48
N PRO A 169 -3.99 -6.30 -3.56
CA PRO A 169 -4.92 -7.30 -3.06
C PRO A 169 -6.05 -6.61 -2.30
N TYR A 170 -7.30 -6.92 -2.65
CA TYR A 170 -8.45 -6.48 -1.88
C TYR A 170 -8.60 -7.38 -0.65
N ILE A 171 -8.59 -6.76 0.53
CA ILE A 171 -8.89 -7.42 1.80
C ILE A 171 -10.17 -6.80 2.33
N SER A 172 -11.28 -7.54 2.23
CA SER A 172 -12.56 -7.07 2.75
C SER A 172 -12.51 -6.93 4.28
N SER A 173 -12.92 -5.77 4.79
CA SER A 173 -13.15 -5.54 6.22
C SER A 173 -14.60 -5.80 6.63
N ARG A 174 -15.48 -6.13 5.67
CA ARG A 174 -16.91 -6.36 5.88
C ARG A 174 -17.14 -7.65 6.66
N LYS A 175 -18.17 -7.66 7.49
CA LYS A 175 -18.51 -8.79 8.35
C LYS A 175 -19.65 -9.58 7.74
N GLU A 176 -19.38 -10.85 7.46
CA GLU A 176 -20.41 -11.78 6.98
C GLU A 176 -21.39 -12.13 8.10
N ILE A 177 -22.68 -12.16 7.76
CA ILE A 177 -23.76 -12.76 8.54
C ILE A 177 -24.36 -13.92 7.75
N HIS A 178 -25.00 -14.85 8.45
CA HIS A 178 -25.67 -15.98 7.84
C HIS A 178 -27.18 -15.72 7.83
N LEU A 179 -27.78 -15.76 6.63
CA LEU A 179 -29.22 -15.66 6.44
C LEU A 179 -29.81 -17.05 6.20
N THR A 180 -31.09 -17.22 6.53
CA THR A 180 -31.80 -18.47 6.25
C THR A 180 -32.10 -18.58 4.76
N SER A 181 -32.23 -19.81 4.24
CA SER A 181 -32.61 -20.04 2.84
C SER A 181 -33.94 -19.36 2.47
N ALA A 182 -34.88 -19.28 3.42
CA ALA A 182 -36.15 -18.57 3.23
C ALA A 182 -35.94 -17.07 2.93
N VAL A 183 -34.98 -16.42 3.60
CA VAL A 183 -34.62 -15.01 3.33
C VAL A 183 -33.87 -14.88 2.01
N LEU A 184 -32.91 -15.77 1.73
CA LEU A 184 -32.13 -15.76 0.49
C LEU A 184 -33.03 -15.94 -0.75
N ASN A 185 -34.03 -16.81 -0.66
CA ASN A 185 -35.02 -17.02 -1.72
C ASN A 185 -35.83 -15.76 -2.08
N MET A 186 -35.92 -14.77 -1.19
CA MET A 186 -36.60 -13.50 -1.50
C MET A 186 -35.86 -12.66 -2.54
N TYR A 187 -34.55 -12.86 -2.68
CA TYR A 187 -33.67 -12.14 -3.62
C TYR A 187 -33.47 -12.90 -4.93
N ALA A 188 -33.97 -14.13 -5.03
CA ALA A 188 -33.83 -14.95 -6.21
C ALA A 188 -34.62 -14.36 -7.39
N GLY A 189 -34.02 -14.34 -8.57
CA GLY A 189 -34.70 -13.87 -9.77
C GLY A 189 -33.78 -13.28 -10.82
N ARG A 190 -34.39 -12.72 -11.85
CA ARG A 190 -33.70 -12.05 -12.95
C ARG A 190 -33.80 -10.54 -12.75
N TYR A 191 -32.71 -9.85 -13.02
CA TYR A 191 -32.58 -8.41 -12.91
C TYR A 191 -32.14 -7.85 -14.25
N ASN A 192 -32.70 -6.71 -14.64
CA ASN A 192 -32.35 -6.01 -15.86
C ASN A 192 -31.33 -4.90 -15.56
N SER A 193 -30.07 -5.16 -15.91
CA SER A 193 -28.97 -4.19 -15.85
C SER A 193 -28.82 -3.47 -17.17
N ILE A 194 -28.72 -2.14 -17.12
CA ILE A 194 -28.46 -1.31 -18.31
C ILE A 194 -27.09 -1.63 -18.91
N LYS A 195 -26.09 -1.91 -18.05
CA LYS A 195 -24.70 -2.14 -18.48
C LYS A 195 -24.44 -3.58 -18.87
N ASN A 196 -25.01 -4.51 -18.12
CA ASN A 196 -24.63 -5.92 -18.19
C ASN A 196 -25.73 -6.82 -18.81
N GLY A 197 -26.87 -6.24 -19.19
CA GLY A 197 -28.02 -7.00 -19.68
C GLY A 197 -28.70 -7.76 -18.54
N ILE A 198 -29.09 -9.02 -18.79
CA ILE A 198 -29.83 -9.79 -17.78
C ILE A 198 -28.87 -10.45 -16.80
N ILE A 199 -29.04 -10.13 -15.52
CA ILE A 199 -28.33 -10.73 -14.38
C ILE A 199 -29.28 -11.70 -13.68
N THR A 200 -28.76 -12.81 -13.15
CA THR A 200 -29.56 -13.77 -12.36
C THR A 200 -28.98 -13.89 -10.96
N ILE A 201 -29.85 -13.83 -9.95
CA ILE A 201 -29.52 -14.10 -8.56
C ILE A 201 -30.07 -15.47 -8.18
N GLU A 202 -29.19 -16.35 -7.72
CA GLU A 202 -29.51 -17.71 -7.32
C GLU A 202 -29.15 -17.94 -5.84
N PRO A 203 -30.10 -18.36 -5.00
CA PRO A 203 -29.82 -18.66 -3.60
C PRO A 203 -28.99 -19.94 -3.47
N GLN A 204 -28.01 -19.92 -2.58
CA GLN A 204 -27.24 -21.07 -2.14
C GLN A 204 -27.51 -21.32 -0.64
N ASP A 205 -26.76 -22.23 -0.02
CA ASP A 205 -26.94 -22.59 1.40
C ASP A 205 -26.89 -21.37 2.33
N THR A 206 -25.84 -20.56 2.23
CA THR A 206 -25.62 -19.37 3.09
C THR A 206 -25.32 -18.09 2.31
N THR A 207 -25.27 -18.16 0.97
CA THR A 207 -24.86 -17.06 0.09
C THR A 207 -25.82 -16.90 -1.09
N LEU A 208 -25.64 -15.85 -1.88
CA LEU A 208 -26.23 -15.75 -3.22
C LEU A 208 -25.15 -15.96 -4.29
N ALA A 209 -25.51 -16.57 -5.41
CA ALA A 209 -24.76 -16.51 -6.65
C ALA A 209 -25.32 -15.40 -7.53
N LEU A 210 -24.45 -14.51 -8.01
CA LEU A 210 -24.79 -13.58 -9.09
C LEU A 210 -24.19 -14.09 -10.39
N LEU A 211 -25.04 -14.34 -11.38
CA LEU A 211 -24.68 -14.79 -12.71
C LEU A 211 -24.86 -13.64 -13.69
N VAL A 212 -23.78 -13.24 -14.37
CA VAL A 212 -23.77 -12.15 -15.34
C VAL A 212 -22.89 -12.54 -16.52
N ALA A 213 -23.47 -12.57 -17.72
CA ALA A 213 -22.84 -13.15 -18.91
C ALA A 213 -22.24 -14.54 -18.61
N ASN A 214 -20.92 -14.70 -18.69
CA ASN A 214 -20.20 -15.95 -18.38
C ASN A 214 -19.48 -15.91 -17.02
N GLN A 215 -19.79 -14.94 -16.17
CA GLN A 215 -19.18 -14.75 -14.86
C GLN A 215 -20.15 -15.13 -13.74
N ARG A 216 -19.57 -15.67 -12.66
CA ARG A 216 -20.27 -16.02 -11.44
C ARG A 216 -19.58 -15.37 -10.25
N PHE A 217 -20.33 -14.63 -9.45
CA PHE A 217 -19.87 -14.02 -8.20
C PHE A 217 -20.60 -14.65 -7.02
N ILE A 218 -19.89 -14.81 -5.90
CA ILE A 218 -20.48 -15.23 -4.63
C ILE A 218 -20.72 -13.98 -3.80
N LEU A 219 -21.98 -13.80 -3.37
CA LEU A 219 -22.39 -12.68 -2.55
C LEU A 219 -22.63 -13.14 -1.11
N TYR A 220 -21.86 -12.59 -0.19
CA TYR A 220 -21.95 -12.84 1.24
C TYR A 220 -22.84 -11.77 1.88
N ALA A 221 -23.75 -12.15 2.77
CA ALA A 221 -24.62 -11.17 3.43
C ALA A 221 -23.82 -10.37 4.47
N GLU A 222 -23.95 -9.04 4.46
CA GLU A 222 -23.47 -8.15 5.52
C GLU A 222 -24.62 -7.71 6.42
N THR A 223 -25.78 -7.45 5.81
CA THR A 223 -27.04 -7.20 6.51
C THR A 223 -28.14 -8.07 5.89
N THR A 224 -29.39 -7.91 6.32
CA THR A 224 -30.49 -8.63 5.69
C THR A 224 -30.71 -8.23 4.23
N THR A 225 -30.31 -7.03 3.80
CA THR A 225 -30.53 -6.50 2.44
C THR A 225 -29.25 -6.11 1.71
N ILE A 226 -28.10 -6.09 2.37
CA ILE A 226 -26.80 -5.75 1.76
C ILE A 226 -25.93 -7.00 1.71
N PHE A 227 -25.43 -7.29 0.52
CA PHE A 227 -24.46 -8.35 0.26
C PHE A 227 -23.17 -7.78 -0.31
N PHE A 228 -22.07 -8.53 -0.24
CA PHE A 228 -20.75 -8.10 -0.72
C PHE A 228 -19.93 -9.25 -1.30
N THR A 229 -18.90 -8.93 -2.08
CA THR A 229 -17.87 -9.89 -2.55
C THR A 229 -16.63 -9.82 -1.68
N LYS A 230 -15.88 -10.92 -1.54
CA LYS A 230 -14.62 -10.94 -0.78
C LYS A 230 -13.41 -10.54 -1.63
N GLU A 231 -13.59 -10.51 -2.96
CA GLU A 231 -12.54 -10.32 -3.95
C GLU A 231 -12.42 -8.86 -4.43
N ARG A 232 -13.48 -8.06 -4.29
CA ARG A 232 -13.54 -6.63 -4.68
C ARG A 232 -14.46 -5.84 -3.74
N ASP A 233 -14.28 -4.53 -3.67
CA ASP A 233 -15.20 -3.64 -2.95
C ASP A 233 -16.49 -3.40 -3.73
N LEU A 234 -17.28 -4.45 -3.86
CA LEU A 234 -18.62 -4.44 -4.42
C LEU A 234 -19.63 -4.75 -3.32
N THR A 235 -20.67 -3.94 -3.24
CA THR A 235 -21.87 -4.25 -2.45
C THR A 235 -23.13 -4.24 -3.31
N PHE A 236 -24.09 -5.05 -2.91
CA PHE A 236 -25.35 -5.29 -3.59
C PHE A 236 -26.47 -5.05 -2.59
N GLU A 237 -27.15 -3.92 -2.72
CA GLU A 237 -28.24 -3.52 -1.84
C GLU A 237 -29.58 -3.84 -2.50
N PHE A 238 -30.31 -4.78 -1.91
CA PHE A 238 -31.64 -5.15 -2.38
C PHE A 238 -32.71 -4.23 -1.78
N VAL A 239 -33.39 -3.49 -2.65
CA VAL A 239 -34.42 -2.52 -2.25
C VAL A 239 -35.80 -3.18 -2.24
N LYS A 240 -36.52 -2.98 -1.15
CA LYS A 240 -37.91 -3.43 -0.96
C LYS A 240 -38.89 -2.29 -1.21
N ASN A 241 -40.05 -2.60 -1.78
CA ASN A 241 -41.19 -1.69 -1.77
C ASN A 241 -42.00 -1.78 -0.46
N GLU A 242 -43.06 -0.97 -0.35
CA GLU A 242 -43.98 -0.93 0.80
C GLU A 242 -44.65 -2.28 1.12
N LYS A 243 -44.68 -3.21 0.15
CA LYS A 243 -45.23 -4.56 0.31
C LYS A 243 -44.15 -5.61 0.64
N ASN A 244 -42.96 -5.17 1.04
CA ASN A 244 -41.78 -6.01 1.34
C ASN A 244 -41.31 -6.88 0.15
N ARG A 245 -41.66 -6.52 -1.08
CA ARG A 245 -41.17 -7.21 -2.28
C ARG A 245 -39.92 -6.53 -2.80
N ILE A 246 -38.94 -7.32 -3.22
CA ILE A 246 -37.75 -6.80 -3.90
C ILE A 246 -38.16 -6.16 -5.22
N THR A 247 -37.67 -4.95 -5.47
CA THR A 247 -37.94 -4.23 -6.72
C THR A 247 -36.69 -4.00 -7.53
N LYS A 248 -35.55 -3.78 -6.88
CA LYS A 248 -34.27 -3.56 -7.55
C LYS A 248 -33.10 -3.95 -6.67
N MET A 249 -31.93 -4.07 -7.29
CA MET A 249 -30.64 -4.22 -6.65
C MET A 249 -29.77 -3.02 -7.03
N ILE A 250 -29.22 -2.32 -6.05
CA ILE A 250 -28.26 -1.23 -6.27
C ILE A 250 -26.87 -1.80 -6.06
N VAL A 251 -26.02 -1.70 -7.09
CA VAL A 251 -24.62 -2.13 -6.99
C VAL A 251 -23.78 -0.90 -6.66
N HIS A 252 -23.01 -1.00 -5.59
CA HIS A 252 -22.02 0.00 -5.23
C HIS A 252 -20.63 -0.54 -5.49
N GLU A 253 -19.77 0.25 -6.12
CA GLU A 253 -18.35 -0.05 -6.33
C GLU A 253 -17.51 1.01 -5.62
N ASN A 254 -16.61 0.57 -4.73
CA ASN A 254 -15.82 1.44 -3.86
C ASN A 254 -16.69 2.44 -3.06
N GLY A 255 -17.89 1.99 -2.65
CA GLY A 255 -18.86 2.77 -1.89
C GLY A 255 -19.65 3.83 -2.70
N ALA A 256 -19.46 3.92 -4.01
CA ALA A 256 -20.27 4.78 -4.89
C ALA A 256 -21.26 3.93 -5.68
N VAL A 257 -22.46 4.47 -5.95
CA VAL A 257 -23.46 3.80 -6.81
C VAL A 257 -22.88 3.61 -8.21
N ALA A 258 -22.70 2.35 -8.60
CA ALA A 258 -22.18 1.96 -9.91
C ALA A 258 -23.32 1.70 -10.90
N GLU A 259 -24.40 1.06 -10.45
CA GLU A 259 -25.58 0.75 -11.26
C GLU A 259 -26.81 0.44 -10.39
N GLU A 260 -27.98 0.49 -11.02
CA GLU A 260 -29.23 0.01 -10.46
C GLU A 260 -29.85 -0.99 -11.43
N ASP A 261 -30.14 -2.20 -10.92
CA ASP A 261 -30.68 -3.30 -11.70
C ASP A 261 -32.12 -3.58 -11.25
N GLU A 262 -33.07 -3.40 -12.17
CA GLU A 262 -34.50 -3.56 -11.88
C GLU A 262 -34.89 -5.04 -11.88
N MET A 263 -35.60 -5.48 -10.86
CA MET A 263 -36.10 -6.85 -10.80
C MET A 263 -37.14 -7.07 -11.90
N MET A 264 -36.92 -8.11 -12.70
CA MET A 264 -37.86 -8.50 -13.76
C MET A 264 -39.08 -9.16 -13.12
N LYS A 265 -40.27 -8.82 -13.63
CA LYS A 265 -41.55 -9.40 -13.19
C LYS A 265 -41.73 -10.82 -13.72
#